data_AF-K9DDJ7-F1
#
_entry.id   AF-K9DDJ7-F1
#
_cell.length_a   1.000
_cell.length_b   1.000
_cell.length_c   1.000
_cell.angle_alpha   90.00
_cell.angle_beta   90.00
_cell.angle_gamma   90.00
#
_symmetry.space_group_name_H-M   'P 1'
#
loop_
_entity.id
_entity.type
_entity.pdbx_description
1 polymer ?
#
loop_
_entity_poly.entity_id
_entity_poly.type
_entity_poly.pdbx_seq_one_letter_code
_entity_poly.pdbx_strand_id
1 'polypeptide(L)' 'MSEQMQAAILAVIERAPQWIRQDLTSKDPAARTRAEESLAMIIADAIRKQAEQPE' A
#
# COMPACT_ATOMS: atom_id res chain seq x y z
N MET A 1 -14.55 -8.84 -2.26
CA MET A 1 -13.08 -8.77 -2.41
C MET A 1 -12.58 -10.20 -2.51
N SER A 2 -11.80 -10.55 -3.53
CA SER A 2 -11.25 -11.92 -3.63
C SER A 2 -10.14 -12.14 -2.60
N GLU A 3 -9.92 -13.39 -2.20
CA GLU A 3 -8.82 -13.75 -1.27
C GLU A 3 -7.45 -13.38 -1.86
N GLN A 4 -7.26 -13.54 -3.17
CA GLN A 4 -6.07 -13.12 -3.90
C GLN A 4 -5.83 -11.61 -3.79
N MET A 5 -6.87 -10.80 -3.94
CA MET A 5 -6.80 -9.34 -3.77
C MET A 5 -6.40 -8.97 -2.33
N GLN A 6 -6.98 -9.64 -1.34
CA GLN A 6 -6.64 -9.40 0.07
C GLN A 6 -5.18 -9.75 0.36
N ALA A 7 -4.70 -10.90 -0.15
CA ALA A 7 -3.32 -11.32 -0.02
C ALA A 7 -2.34 -10.32 -0.65
N ALA A 8 -2.68 -9.76 -1.82
CA ALA A 8 -1.86 -8.74 -2.47
C ALA A 8 -1.76 -7.44 -1.65
N ILE A 9 -2.87 -6.99 -1.04
CA ILE A 9 -2.84 -5.80 -0.18
C ILE A 9 -2.01 -6.06 1.09
N LEU A 10 -2.19 -7.21 1.75
CA LEU A 10 -1.39 -7.57 2.92
C LEU A 10 0.10 -7.64 2.58
N ALA A 11 0.44 -8.25 1.45
CA ALA A 11 1.80 -8.33 0.93
C ALA A 11 2.45 -6.95 0.69
N VAL A 12 1.68 -5.94 0.31
CA VAL A 12 2.15 -4.55 0.18
C VAL A 12 2.39 -3.92 1.55
N ILE A 13 1.47 -4.09 2.50
CA ILE A 13 1.59 -3.51 3.85
C ILE A 13 2.78 -4.12 4.61
N GLU A 14 2.98 -5.43 4.50
CA GLU A 14 4.14 -6.14 5.08
C GLU A 14 5.48 -5.65 4.51
N ARG A 15 5.50 -5.27 3.23
CA ARG A 15 6.69 -4.76 2.53
C ARG A 15 6.75 -3.23 2.47
N ALA A 16 5.84 -2.53 3.17
CA ALA A 16 5.82 -1.07 3.15
C ALA A 16 7.18 -0.50 3.62
N PRO A 17 7.76 0.47 2.89
CA PRO A 17 9.00 1.12 3.27
C PRO A 17 8.96 1.70 4.69
N GLN A 18 10.10 1.67 5.39
CA GLN A 18 10.19 2.13 6.77
C GLN A 18 9.79 3.62 6.92
N TRP A 19 10.12 4.45 5.93
CA TRP A 19 9.73 5.87 5.94
C TRP A 19 8.21 6.06 5.88
N ILE A 20 7.48 5.22 5.13
CA ILE A 20 6.00 5.27 5.09
C ILE A 20 5.46 4.95 6.48
N ARG A 21 5.99 3.92 7.15
CA ARG A 21 5.57 3.55 8.50
C ARG A 21 5.81 4.69 9.50
N GLN A 22 6.98 5.33 9.43
CA GLN A 22 7.30 6.48 10.27
C GLN A 22 6.34 7.65 10.03
N ASP A 23 6.14 8.02 8.77
CA ASP A 23 5.27 9.14 8.39
C ASP A 23 3.79 8.87 8.72
N LEU A 24 3.30 7.63 8.59
CA LEU A 24 1.94 7.26 9.02
C LEU A 24 1.71 7.46 10.52
N THR A 25 2.75 7.24 11.33
CA THR A 25 2.71 7.46 12.79
C THR A 25 3.07 8.89 13.20
N SER A 26 3.37 9.76 12.24
CA SER A 26 3.77 11.14 12.51
C SER A 26 2.61 11.97 13.07
N LYS A 27 2.95 12.90 13.96
CA LYS A 27 2.02 13.93 14.44
C LYS A 27 1.82 15.05 13.40
N ASP A 28 2.71 15.16 12.42
CA ASP A 28 2.59 16.09 11.31
C ASP A 28 1.52 15.58 10.32
N PRO A 29 0.39 16.28 10.16
CA PRO A 29 -0.65 15.89 9.21
C PRO A 29 -0.13 15.80 7.77
N ALA A 30 0.79 16.67 7.36
CA ALA A 30 1.31 16.67 6.00
C ALA A 30 2.15 15.43 5.72
N ALA A 31 3.01 15.02 6.66
CA ALA A 31 3.77 13.78 6.57
C ALA A 31 2.84 12.56 6.49
N ARG A 32 1.80 12.50 7.33
CA ARG A 32 0.83 11.40 7.31
C ARG A 32 0.09 11.33 5.98
N THR A 33 -0.42 12.45 5.46
CA THR A 33 -1.11 12.49 4.17
C THR A 33 -0.21 12.01 3.04
N ARG A 34 1.05 12.46 2.99
CA ARG A 34 2.02 11.99 1.99
C ARG A 34 2.23 10.48 2.03
N ALA A 35 2.31 9.91 3.23
CA ALA A 35 2.48 8.48 3.40
C ALA A 35 1.22 7.69 2.99
N GLU A 36 0.03 8.18 3.31
CA GLU A 36 -1.25 7.60 2.88
C GLU A 36 -1.37 7.60 1.34
N GLU A 37 -1.07 8.73 0.69
CA GLU A 37 -1.09 8.84 -0.77
C GLU A 37 -0.09 7.88 -1.43
N SER A 38 1.12 7.82 -0.89
CA SER A 38 2.17 6.94 -1.41
C SER A 38 1.79 5.46 -1.23
N LEU A 39 1.25 5.09 -0.07
CA LEU A 39 0.76 3.73 0.19
C LEU A 39 -0.40 3.37 -0.74
N ALA A 40 -1.33 4.29 -0.97
CA ALA A 40 -2.44 4.09 -1.90
C ALA A 40 -1.94 3.84 -3.34
N MET A 41 -0.91 4.57 -3.79
CA MET A 41 -0.30 4.34 -5.11
C MET A 41 0.32 2.94 -5.22
N ILE A 42 1.04 2.48 -4.19
CA ILE A 42 1.68 1.15 -4.18
C ILE A 42 0.62 0.05 -4.16
N ILE A 43 -0.44 0.21 -3.37
CA ILE A 43 -1.57 -0.73 -3.34
C ILE A 43 -2.25 -0.77 -4.71
N ALA A 44 -2.58 0.39 -5.30
CA ALA A 44 -3.21 0.44 -6.62
C ALA A 44 -2.34 -0.23 -7.70
N ASP A 45 -1.02 -0.10 -7.62
CA ASP A 45 -0.09 -0.78 -8.52
C ASP A 45 -0.09 -2.30 -8.34
N ALA A 46 -0.08 -2.79 -7.10
CA ALA A 46 -0.18 -4.22 -6.82
C ALA A 46 -1.50 -4.81 -7.31
N ILE A 47 -2.62 -4.08 -7.12
CA ILE A 47 -3.94 -4.49 -7.59
C ILE A 47 -3.97 -4.59 -9.12
N ARG A 48 -3.41 -3.59 -9.85
CA ARG A 48 -3.31 -3.65 -11.32
C ARG A 48 -2.49 -4.85 -11.79
N LYS A 49 -1.34 -5.09 -11.17
CA LYS A 49 -0.48 -6.25 -11.49
C LYS A 49 -1.16 -7.59 -11.27
N GLN A 50 -1.97 -7.72 -10.21
CA GLN A 50 -2.77 -8.93 -9.98
C GLN A 50 -3.85 -9.11 -11.05
N ALA A 51 -4.51 -8.03 -11.48
CA ALA A 51 -5.51 -8.08 -12.55
C ALA A 51 -4.91 -8.40 -13.93
N GLU A 52 -3.64 -8.04 -14.15
CA GLU A 52 -2.89 -8.29 -15.39
C GLU A 52 -2.26 -9.68 -15.46
N GLN A 53 -2.24 -10.45 -14.37
CA GLN A 53 -1.80 -11.84 -14.35
C GLN A 53 -3.03 -12.75 -14.50
N PRO A 54 -3.34 -13.27 -15.70
CA PRO A 54 -4.36 -14.31 -15.84
C PRO A 54 -3.77 -15.60 -15.24
N GLU A 55 -4.54 -16.24 -14.35
CA GLU A 55 -4.27 -17.61 -13.89
C GLU A 55 -4.16 -18.60 -15.06
#